data_AF-A0A1H6HCI1-F1
#
_entry.id   AF-A0A1H6HCI1-F1
#
_cell.length_a   1.000
_cell.length_b   1.000
_cell.length_c   1.000
_cell.angle_alpha   90.00
_cell.angle_beta   90.00
_cell.angle_gamma   90.00
#
_symmetry.space_group_name_H-M   'P 1'
#
loop_
_entity.id
_entity.type
_entity.pdbx_description
1 polymer ?
#
loop_
_entity_poly.entity_id
_entity_poly.type
_entity_poly.pdbx_seq_one_letter_code
_entity_poly.pdbx_strand_id
1 'polypeptide(L)'
;MKKNIDLGLFITRIAIGFPMSVYGIGKLIHGVGFIEDMMTMHGLPSFFAYGVFAGEIAAPVMLMTGFRARLAGLIFAANCFTAIILAQTANIFKLNEFGGWALELLVIYMLVSISFFFTGAGKYAISVHSKWD
;
A
#
# COMPACT_ATOMS: atom_id res chain seq x y z
N MET A 1 13.93 -5.43 29.83
CA MET A 1 13.99 -4.45 28.72
C MET A 1 12.57 -3.88 28.50
N LYS A 2 12.39 -2.56 28.51
CA LYS A 2 11.09 -1.95 28.17
C LYS A 2 10.89 -2.05 26.65
N LYS A 3 9.87 -2.77 26.19
CA LYS A 3 9.52 -2.88 24.76
C LYS A 3 8.88 -1.57 24.30
N ASN A 4 9.39 -0.96 23.24
CA ASN A 4 8.86 0.28 22.68
C ASN A 4 8.05 -0.02 21.41
N ILE A 5 6.77 -0.38 21.59
CA ILE A 5 5.88 -0.81 20.50
C ILE A 5 5.59 0.35 19.55
N ASP A 6 5.41 1.57 20.07
CA ASP A 6 5.11 2.76 19.27
C ASP A 6 6.22 3.10 18.28
N LEU A 7 7.47 2.96 18.69
CA LEU A 7 8.62 3.18 17.81
C LEU A 7 8.69 2.12 16.72
N GLY A 8 8.38 0.86 17.05
CA GLY A 8 8.24 -0.21 16.07
C GLY A 8 7.18 0.11 15.01
N LEU A 9 5.98 0.51 15.44
CA LEU A 9 4.90 0.90 14.52
C LEU A 9 5.29 2.07 13.61
N PHE A 10 5.97 3.08 14.15
CA PHE A 10 6.47 4.19 13.35
C PHE A 10 7.46 3.75 12.26
N ILE A 11 8.43 2.90 12.62
CA ILE A 11 9.38 2.33 11.65
C ILE A 11 8.65 1.52 10.59
N THR A 12 7.68 0.68 10.99
CA THR A 12 6.90 -0.12 10.04
C THR A 12 6.12 0.77 9.06
N ARG A 13 5.53 1.88 9.53
CA ARG A 13 4.81 2.84 8.67
C ARG A 13 5.73 3.46 7.62
N ILE A 14 6.95 3.85 8.02
CA ILE A 14 7.95 4.37 7.07
C ILE A 14 8.42 3.28 6.11
N ALA A 15 8.69 2.08 6.61
CA ALA A 15 9.22 0.96 5.83
C ALA A 15 8.28 0.54 4.68
N ILE A 16 6.95 0.65 4.86
CA ILE A 16 6.00 0.38 3.78
C ILE A 16 5.61 1.64 2.99
N GLY A 17 5.51 2.79 3.66
CA GLY A 17 5.03 4.02 3.04
C GLY A 17 6.05 4.66 2.10
N PHE A 18 7.32 4.68 2.49
CA PHE A 18 8.38 5.31 1.70
C PHE A 18 8.59 4.60 0.35
N PRO A 19 8.81 3.28 0.28
CA PRO A 19 8.98 2.60 -1.01
C PRO A 19 7.76 2.73 -1.91
N MET A 20 6.54 2.62 -1.36
CA MET A 20 5.32 2.76 -2.16
C MET A 20 5.16 4.17 -2.74
N SER A 21 5.58 5.20 -2.00
CA SER A 21 5.57 6.58 -2.49
C SER A 21 6.48 6.77 -3.70
N VAL A 22 7.60 6.03 -3.78
CA VAL A 22 8.48 6.07 -4.96
C VAL A 22 7.76 5.53 -6.21
N TYR A 23 6.98 4.45 -6.08
CA TYR A 23 6.14 3.96 -7.18
C TYR A 23 5.11 5.01 -7.60
N GLY A 24 4.44 5.65 -6.63
CA GLY A 24 3.46 6.71 -6.90
C GLY A 24 4.06 7.91 -7.63
N ILE A 25 5.24 8.38 -7.22
CA ILE A 25 5.98 9.46 -7.90
C ILE A 25 6.35 9.03 -9.34
N GLY A 26 6.81 7.80 -9.53
CA GLY A 26 7.07 7.26 -10.85
C GLY A 26 5.83 7.32 -11.76
N LYS A 27 4.65 6.99 -11.24
CA LYS A 27 3.39 7.08 -11.99
C LYS A 27 2.90 8.50 -12.24
N LEU A 28 3.27 9.47 -11.39
CA LEU A 28 3.01 10.88 -11.69
C LEU A 28 3.86 11.38 -12.87
N ILE A 29 5.09 10.89 -12.99
CA ILE A 29 6.04 11.32 -14.03
C ILE A 29 5.77 10.61 -15.36
N HIS A 30 5.57 9.29 -15.32
CA HIS A 30 5.39 8.45 -16.51
C HIS A 30 3.92 8.29 -16.93
N GLY A 31 3.00 8.76 -16.10
CA GLY A 31 1.56 8.59 -16.30
C GLY A 31 1.05 7.20 -15.90
N VAL A 32 -0.28 7.05 -15.93
CA VAL A 32 -0.99 5.80 -15.60
C VAL A 32 -1.51 5.08 -16.85
N GLY A 33 -1.03 5.43 -18.05
CA GLY A 33 -1.52 4.87 -19.32
C GLY A 33 -1.52 3.34 -19.37
N PHE A 34 -0.46 2.69 -18.87
CA PHE A 34 -0.41 1.22 -18.76
C PHE A 34 -1.55 0.64 -17.91
N ILE A 35 -1.98 1.36 -16.87
CA ILE A 35 -3.07 0.94 -15.99
C ILE A 35 -4.42 1.23 -16.65
N GLU A 36 -4.56 2.34 -17.37
CA GLU A 36 -5.75 2.63 -18.18
C GLU A 36 -5.98 1.56 -19.26
N ASP A 37 -4.91 1.14 -19.95
CA ASP A 37 -4.94 0.06 -20.93
C ASP A 37 -5.32 -1.27 -20.28
N MET A 38 -4.77 -1.58 -19.10
CA MET A 38 -5.12 -2.77 -18.34
C MET A 38 -6.59 -2.77 -17.89
N MET A 39 -7.10 -1.64 -17.41
CA MET A 39 -8.51 -1.50 -17.00
C MET A 39 -9.45 -1.70 -18.19
N THR A 40 -9.15 -1.08 -19.33
CA THR A 40 -9.97 -1.21 -20.54
C THR A 40 -9.94 -2.63 -21.10
N MET A 41 -8.81 -3.34 -21.05
CA MET A 41 -8.72 -4.77 -21.39
C MET A 41 -9.60 -5.65 -20.50
N HIS A 42 -9.74 -5.30 -19.22
CA HIS A 42 -10.63 -5.99 -18.29
C HIS A 42 -12.10 -5.50 -18.33
N GLY A 43 -12.45 -4.59 -19.26
CA GLY A 43 -13.80 -4.05 -19.40
C GLY A 43 -14.19 -3.02 -18.33
N LEU A 44 -13.21 -2.52 -17.57
CA LEU A 44 -13.40 -1.50 -16.54
C LEU A 44 -13.17 -0.09 -17.12
N PRO A 45 -13.91 0.94 -16.62
CA PRO A 45 -13.66 2.33 -17.00
C PRO A 45 -12.22 2.76 -16.67
N SER A 46 -11.56 3.44 -17.60
CA SER A 46 -10.20 3.99 -17.42
C SER A 46 -10.08 4.96 -16.23
N PHE A 47 -11.20 5.58 -15.82
CA PHE A 47 -11.26 6.43 -14.63
C PHE A 47 -10.78 5.72 -13.34
N PHE A 48 -10.92 4.39 -13.24
CA PHE A 48 -10.43 3.64 -12.08
C PHE A 48 -8.89 3.64 -11.96
N ALA A 49 -8.16 3.89 -13.06
CA ALA A 49 -6.69 3.97 -13.03
C ALA A 49 -6.19 5.10 -12.11
N TYR A 50 -6.96 6.19 -11.98
CA TYR A 50 -6.63 7.29 -11.07
C TYR A 50 -6.72 6.90 -9.59
N GLY A 51 -7.45 5.83 -9.26
CA GLY A 51 -7.51 5.28 -7.90
C GLY A 51 -6.14 4.84 -7.36
N VAL A 52 -5.21 4.52 -8.25
CA VAL A 52 -3.82 4.17 -7.91
C VAL A 52 -3.11 5.30 -7.17
N PHE A 53 -3.40 6.57 -7.51
CA PHE A 53 -2.81 7.70 -6.79
C PHE A 53 -3.28 7.77 -5.33
N ALA A 54 -4.52 7.35 -5.05
CA ALA A 54 -5.00 7.24 -3.67
C ALA A 54 -4.26 6.14 -2.91
N GLY A 55 -3.96 5.01 -3.56
CA GLY A 55 -3.26 3.87 -2.96
C GLY A 55 -1.75 4.02 -2.83
N GLU A 56 -1.10 4.75 -3.75
CA GLU A 56 0.37 4.85 -3.85
C GLU A 56 0.94 6.19 -3.43
N ILE A 57 0.10 7.20 -3.21
CA ILE A 57 0.54 8.53 -2.77
C ILE A 57 -0.22 8.95 -1.52
N ALA A 58 -1.55 9.01 -1.59
CA ALA A 58 -2.34 9.49 -0.44
C ALA A 58 -2.22 8.53 0.76
N ALA A 59 -2.49 7.24 0.57
CA ALA A 59 -2.42 6.26 1.65
C ALA A 59 -1.02 6.08 2.26
N PRO A 60 0.08 6.01 1.47
CA PRO A 60 1.43 5.93 2.02
C PRO A 60 1.82 7.16 2.83
N VAL A 61 1.49 8.37 2.36
CA VAL A 61 1.75 9.62 3.09
C VAL A 61 0.93 9.68 4.38
N MET A 62 -0.35 9.27 4.34
CA MET A 62 -1.19 9.17 5.53
C MET A 62 -0.65 8.16 6.54
N LEU A 63 -0.14 7.00 6.08
CA LEU A 63 0.53 6.01 6.95
C LEU A 63 1.81 6.59 7.57
N MET A 64 2.68 7.22 6.79
CA MET A 64 3.93 7.82 7.30
C MET A 64 3.65 8.88 8.36
N THR A 65 2.68 9.76 8.12
CA THR A 65 2.26 10.81 9.07
C THR A 65 1.44 10.26 10.24
N GLY A 66 0.92 9.04 10.13
CA GLY A 66 0.02 8.43 11.11
C GLY A 66 -1.36 9.07 11.14
N PHE A 67 -1.74 9.79 10.09
CA PHE A 67 -3.06 10.39 10.00
C PHE A 67 -4.08 9.33 9.55
N ARG A 68 -5.03 8.97 10.43
CA ARG A 68 -6.06 7.95 10.16
C ARG A 68 -5.46 6.63 9.66
N ALA A 69 -4.46 6.10 10.38
CA ALA A 69 -3.66 4.98 9.89
C ALA A 69 -4.47 3.71 9.63
N ARG A 70 -5.60 3.51 10.32
CA ARG A 70 -6.51 2.37 10.04
C ARG A 70 -7.14 2.47 8.65
N LEU A 71 -7.64 3.65 8.30
CA LEU A 71 -8.23 3.89 6.97
C LEU A 71 -7.15 3.86 5.89
N ALA A 72 -6.01 4.51 6.15
CA ALA A 72 -4.90 4.51 5.22
C ALA A 72 -4.36 3.09 4.96
N GLY A 73 -4.26 2.26 6.02
CA GLY A 73 -3.91 0.85 5.92
C GLY A 73 -4.88 0.05 5.05
N LEU A 74 -6.19 0.25 5.22
CA LEU A 74 -7.20 -0.42 4.37
C LEU A 74 -7.12 0.01 2.91
N ILE A 75 -6.98 1.31 2.63
CA ILE A 75 -6.86 1.84 1.26
C ILE A 75 -5.59 1.28 0.60
N PHE A 76 -4.48 1.26 1.33
CA PHE A 76 -3.22 0.71 0.86
C PHE A 76 -3.33 -0.79 0.57
N ALA A 77 -3.93 -1.57 1.49
CA ALA A 77 -4.16 -3.00 1.31
C ALA A 77 -5.05 -3.29 0.09
N ALA A 78 -6.13 -2.52 -0.08
CA ALA A 78 -7.01 -2.62 -1.24
C ALA A 78 -6.26 -2.33 -2.55
N ASN A 79 -5.40 -1.31 -2.58
CA ASN A 79 -4.57 -1.02 -3.74
C ASN A 79 -3.61 -2.17 -4.08
N CYS A 80 -2.93 -2.74 -3.08
CA CYS A 80 -2.09 -3.92 -3.28
C CYS A 80 -2.91 -5.10 -3.80
N PHE A 81 -4.10 -5.35 -3.26
CA PHE A 81 -4.99 -6.42 -3.70
C PHE A 81 -5.44 -6.24 -5.16
N THR A 82 -5.85 -5.02 -5.54
CA THR A 82 -6.19 -4.68 -6.92
C THR A 82 -4.99 -4.87 -7.86
N ALA A 83 -3.79 -4.48 -7.43
CA ALA A 83 -2.55 -4.71 -8.19
C ALA A 83 -2.24 -6.21 -8.38
N ILE A 84 -2.50 -7.05 -7.38
CA ILE A 84 -2.36 -8.52 -7.52
C ILE A 84 -3.30 -9.03 -8.61
N ILE A 85 -4.58 -8.65 -8.55
CA ILE A 85 -5.61 -9.18 -9.46
C ILE A 85 -5.35 -8.73 -10.90
N LEU A 86 -5.11 -7.44 -11.11
CA LEU A 86 -4.99 -6.87 -12.44
C LEU A 86 -3.63 -7.15 -13.09
N ALA A 87 -2.54 -7.00 -12.33
CA ALA A 87 -1.20 -6.98 -12.93
C ALA A 87 -0.35 -8.22 -12.62
N GLN A 88 -0.71 -9.03 -11.62
CA GLN A 88 0.17 -10.10 -11.12
C GLN A 88 -0.54 -11.45 -10.92
N THR A 89 -1.74 -11.64 -11.48
CA THR A 89 -2.49 -12.91 -11.38
C THR A 89 -1.70 -14.09 -11.92
N ALA A 90 -0.98 -13.89 -13.04
CA ALA A 90 -0.12 -14.91 -13.63
C ALA A 90 1.09 -15.29 -12.74
N ASN A 91 1.42 -14.47 -11.75
CA ASN A 91 2.57 -14.64 -10.86
C ASN A 91 2.18 -15.24 -9.49
N ILE A 92 0.88 -15.50 -9.24
CA ILE A 92 0.38 -16.06 -7.98
C ILE A 92 1.05 -17.39 -7.62
N PHE A 93 1.24 -18.27 -8.61
CA PHE A 93 1.84 -19.59 -8.41
C PHE A 93 3.26 -19.68 -8.97
N LYS A 94 3.92 -18.53 -9.23
CA LYS A 94 5.27 -18.50 -9.79
C LYS A 94 6.32 -18.17 -8.73
N LEU A 95 7.47 -18.81 -8.90
CA LEU A 95 8.69 -18.42 -8.21
C LEU A 95 9.45 -17.42 -9.08
N ASN A 96 10.18 -16.52 -8.44
CA ASN A 96 11.14 -15.65 -9.10
C ASN A 96 12.40 -16.44 -9.48
N GLU A 97 13.32 -15.78 -10.20
CA GLU A 97 14.56 -16.40 -10.70
C GLU A 97 15.50 -16.91 -9.59
N PHE A 98 15.28 -16.46 -8.34
CA PHE A 98 16.07 -16.82 -7.16
C PHE A 98 15.35 -17.85 -6.27
N GLY A 99 14.20 -18.39 -6.69
CA GLY A 99 13.41 -19.38 -5.93
C GLY A 99 12.54 -18.80 -4.82
N GLY A 100 12.42 -17.47 -4.71
CA GLY A 100 11.47 -16.79 -3.83
C GLY A 100 10.08 -16.66 -4.49
N TRP A 101 9.06 -16.34 -3.72
CA TRP A 101 7.72 -16.17 -4.28
C TRP A 101 7.62 -14.86 -5.07
N ALA A 102 7.15 -14.91 -6.32
CA ALA A 102 7.10 -13.74 -7.20
C ALA A 102 6.21 -12.60 -6.66
N LEU A 103 5.21 -12.94 -5.83
CA LEU A 103 4.29 -11.98 -5.20
C LEU A 103 4.68 -11.54 -3.78
N GLU A 104 5.80 -12.03 -3.25
CA GLU A 104 6.18 -11.85 -1.84
C GLU A 104 6.10 -10.39 -1.40
N LEU A 105 6.68 -9.47 -2.16
CA LEU A 105 6.73 -8.05 -1.82
C LEU A 105 5.32 -7.42 -1.72
N LEU A 106 4.45 -7.70 -2.70
CA LEU A 106 3.07 -7.18 -2.72
C LEU A 106 2.26 -7.72 -1.54
N VAL A 107 2.47 -9.00 -1.21
CA VAL A 107 1.76 -9.64 -0.09
C VAL A 107 2.27 -9.13 1.25
N ILE A 108 3.57 -8.90 1.42
CA ILE A 108 4.12 -8.27 2.63
C ILE A 108 3.51 -6.88 2.81
N TYR A 109 3.48 -6.07 1.76
CA TYR A 109 2.85 -4.74 1.79
C TYR A 109 1.37 -4.81 2.17
N MET A 110 0.62 -5.76 1.62
CA MET A 110 -0.79 -5.96 1.93
C MET A 110 -1.00 -6.41 3.39
N LEU A 111 -0.25 -7.41 3.88
CA LEU A 111 -0.43 -7.93 5.24
C LEU A 111 0.00 -6.93 6.30
N VAL A 112 1.11 -6.21 6.08
CA VAL A 112 1.55 -5.15 7.00
C VAL A 112 0.55 -4.00 7.01
N SER A 113 -0.01 -3.60 5.86
CA SER A 113 -1.02 -2.54 5.83
C SER A 113 -2.33 -2.94 6.52
N ILE A 114 -2.77 -4.19 6.38
CA ILE A 114 -3.90 -4.74 7.14
C ILE A 114 -3.61 -4.72 8.65
N SER A 115 -2.36 -4.98 9.06
CA SER A 115 -2.02 -4.95 10.48
C SER A 115 -2.30 -3.59 11.14
N PHE A 116 -2.15 -2.47 10.40
CA PHE A 116 -2.48 -1.13 10.89
C PHE A 116 -3.96 -0.90 11.16
N PHE A 117 -4.85 -1.67 10.54
CA PHE A 117 -6.27 -1.64 10.89
C PHE A 117 -6.51 -2.10 12.34
N PHE A 118 -5.73 -3.07 12.81
CA PHE A 118 -5.83 -3.63 14.16
C PHE A 118 -4.97 -2.87 15.17
N THR A 119 -3.77 -2.45 14.78
CA THR A 119 -2.80 -1.81 15.68
C THR A 119 -2.97 -0.29 15.79
N GLY A 120 -3.51 0.37 14.75
CA GLY A 120 -3.55 1.83 14.64
C GLY A 120 -2.19 2.46 14.39
N ALA A 121 -2.12 3.80 14.50
CA ALA A 121 -0.91 4.57 14.19
C ALA A 121 0.19 4.56 15.28
N GLY A 122 -0.18 4.24 16.53
CA GLY A 122 0.69 4.38 17.71
C GLY A 122 0.93 5.84 18.14
N LYS A 123 1.76 6.05 19.16
CA LYS A 123 1.98 7.37 19.79
C LYS A 123 2.65 8.42 18.89
N TYR A 124 3.45 8.02 17.90
CA TYR A 124 4.13 8.94 16.96
C TYR A 124 3.26 9.30 15.75
N ALA A 125 1.97 9.53 15.98
CA ALA A 125 0.99 9.86 14.96
C ALA A 125 0.56 11.32 15.10
N ILE A 126 0.33 12.00 13.98
CA ILE A 126 -0.18 13.38 13.99
C ILE A 126 -1.65 13.44 14.46
N SER A 127 -2.40 12.35 14.28
CA SER A 127 -3.79 12.21 14.74
C SER A 127 -3.87 11.05 15.73
N VAL A 128 -4.38 11.32 16.94
CA VAL A 128 -4.48 10.35 18.05
C VAL A 128 -5.89 10.29 18.67
N HIS A 129 -6.78 11.21 18.29
CA HIS A 129 -8.09 11.40 18.94
C HIS A 129 -9.28 10.91 18.11
N SER A 130 -9.06 10.32 16.94
CA SER A 130 -10.10 9.78 16.05
C SER A 130 -10.17 8.25 16.14
N LYS A 131 -11.38 7.69 16.01
CA LYS A 131 -11.59 6.22 15.94
C LYS A 131 -10.87 5.55 14.75
N TRP A 132 -10.47 6.36 13.77
CA TRP A 132 -9.82 5.92 12.54
C TRP A 132 -8.29 6.00 12.60
N ASP A 133 -7.73 6.45 13.72
CA ASP A 133 -6.28 6.52 13.95
C ASP A 133 -5.65 5.15 14.22
#